data_AF-A0A3M6G912-F1
#
_entry.id   AF-A0A3M6G912-F1
#
_cell.length_a   1.000
_cell.length_b   1.000
_cell.length_c   1.000
_cell.angle_alpha   90.00
_cell.angle_beta   90.00
_cell.angle_gamma   90.00
#
_symmetry.space_group_name_H-M   'P 1'
#
loop_
_entity.id
_entity.type
_entity.pdbx_description
1 polymer ?
#
loop_
_entity_poly.entity_id
_entity_poly.type
_entity_poly.pdbx_seq_one_letter_code
_entity_poly.pdbx_strand_id
1 'polypeptide(L)'
;MIMPLLHRPAFNSIGQDGVGSPLFAAFRHCPCLFETSFIMSSPASSRIEKDLLGVLEVPANAYYGIQTLRAVNNFHLSGVPLSHYPKLVVALAMVKQAAADANHQLGHLNDKKHAAISEACARLIRGDFHDQFVVDMIQGGAGTSTNMNANEVIANIALETMGFEKGEYKHLHPNNDVNMAQSTNDAYPT
;
A
#
# COMPACT_ATOMS: atom_id res chain seq x y z
N MET A 1 46.88 22.29 -3.04
CA MET A 1 46.87 23.03 -1.77
C MET A 1 45.76 22.41 -0.89
N ILE A 2 45.78 21.10 -0.62
CA ILE A 2 46.40 20.39 0.52
C ILE A 2 46.21 21.12 1.86
N MET A 3 45.14 20.79 2.59
CA MET A 3 45.05 20.97 4.04
C MET A 3 45.49 19.66 4.73
N PRO A 4 46.43 19.68 5.69
CA PRO A 4 46.78 18.52 6.48
C PRO A 4 46.03 18.48 7.82
N LEU A 5 45.74 17.23 8.22
CA LEU A 5 45.29 16.78 9.54
C LEU A 5 46.22 17.26 10.65
N LEU A 6 45.65 17.71 11.78
CA LEU A 6 46.40 17.88 13.03
C LEU A 6 45.82 17.01 14.16
N HIS A 7 46.67 16.06 14.52
CA HIS A 7 46.84 15.30 15.75
C HIS A 7 46.11 15.75 17.03
N ARG A 8 45.48 14.76 17.69
CA ARG A 8 45.21 14.71 19.14
C ARG A 8 46.52 14.62 19.94
N PRO A 9 46.58 15.16 21.16
CA PRO A 9 47.44 14.64 22.21
C PRO A 9 46.64 13.80 23.22
N ALA A 10 47.26 12.70 23.65
CA ALA A 10 46.89 11.94 24.83
C ALA A 10 47.65 12.48 26.05
N PHE A 11 47.01 12.50 27.22
CA PHE A 11 47.69 12.63 28.51
C PHE A 11 47.02 11.73 29.56
N ASN A 12 47.78 10.71 29.96
CA ASN A 12 47.79 10.02 31.27
C ASN A 12 47.98 11.06 32.41
N SER A 13 47.73 10.89 33.72
CA SER A 13 47.30 9.81 34.61
C SER A 13 47.43 10.34 36.07
N ILE A 14 46.74 9.72 37.06
CA ILE A 14 47.00 9.75 38.54
C ILE A 14 46.67 11.11 39.22
N GLY A 15 45.96 11.25 40.35
CA GLY A 15 45.44 10.40 41.43
C GLY A 15 45.58 11.20 42.74
N GLN A 16 44.59 11.18 43.67
CA GLN A 16 44.75 11.36 45.13
C GLN A 16 43.41 11.29 45.90
N ASP A 17 43.26 10.20 46.65
CA ASP A 17 42.78 10.00 48.03
C ASP A 17 41.95 11.07 48.77
N GLY A 18 40.90 10.59 49.46
CA GLY A 18 40.64 11.03 50.83
C GLY A 18 39.20 11.02 51.36
N VAL A 19 39.01 10.20 52.41
CA VAL A 19 38.10 10.36 53.57
C VAL A 19 36.66 9.81 53.46
N GLY A 20 36.37 8.86 54.35
CA GLY A 20 35.08 8.16 54.47
C GLY A 20 34.12 8.75 55.50
N SER A 21 32.86 8.32 55.40
CA SER A 21 31.96 7.99 56.52
C SER A 21 30.76 7.19 55.99
N PRO A 22 30.16 6.27 56.79
CA PRO A 22 29.20 5.29 56.29
C PRO A 22 27.77 5.67 56.70
N LEU A 23 26.86 5.80 55.75
CA LEU A 23 25.41 5.76 56.01
C LEU A 23 24.65 5.56 54.71
N PHE A 24 23.49 4.93 54.84
CA PHE A 24 22.49 4.56 53.81
C PHE A 24 22.46 3.10 53.38
N ALA A 25 21.74 2.39 54.25
CA ALA A 25 20.95 1.20 54.01
C ALA A 25 20.14 1.19 52.70
N ALA A 26 19.93 -0.05 52.26
CA ALA A 26 18.73 -0.57 51.60
C ALA A 26 18.37 -0.06 50.20
N PHE A 27 18.74 -0.82 49.17
CA PHE A 27 17.86 -1.12 48.03
C PHE A 27 18.29 -2.47 47.41
N ARG A 28 17.60 -3.55 47.78
CA ARG A 28 17.65 -4.83 47.07
C ARG A 28 16.31 -5.04 46.36
N HIS A 29 16.43 -5.31 45.06
CA HIS A 29 15.49 -6.03 44.18
C HIS A 29 14.22 -5.30 43.73
N CYS A 30 14.27 -4.81 42.49
CA CYS A 30 13.11 -4.75 41.61
C CYS A 30 13.55 -5.22 40.21
N PRO A 31 13.26 -6.46 39.79
CA PRO A 31 13.46 -6.85 38.39
C PRO A 31 12.19 -6.51 37.62
N CYS A 32 12.13 -5.30 37.05
CA CYS A 32 11.27 -5.02 35.90
C CYS A 32 11.88 -5.71 34.68
N LEU A 33 11.55 -6.98 34.47
CA LEU A 33 11.76 -7.64 33.18
C LEU A 33 10.68 -7.13 32.23
N PHE A 34 11.05 -6.13 31.43
CA PHE A 34 10.33 -5.78 30.22
C PHE A 34 10.59 -6.93 29.23
N GLU A 35 9.72 -7.94 29.22
CA GLU A 35 9.67 -8.88 28.11
C GLU A 35 9.25 -8.08 26.87
N THR A 36 10.22 -7.70 26.04
CA THR A 36 9.94 -7.36 24.65
C THR A 36 9.46 -8.63 23.97
N SER A 37 8.14 -8.87 24.04
CA SER A 37 7.45 -9.79 23.16
C SER A 37 7.65 -9.29 21.73
N PHE A 38 8.70 -9.80 21.09
CA PHE A 38 8.91 -9.71 19.66
C PHE A 38 7.76 -10.49 19.02
N ILE A 39 6.68 -9.80 18.68
CA ILE A 39 5.58 -10.39 17.93
C ILE A 39 6.15 -10.74 16.56
N MET A 40 6.53 -12.00 16.39
CA MET A 40 6.76 -12.57 15.08
C MET A 40 5.41 -12.51 14.35
N SER A 41 5.27 -11.56 13.43
CA SER A 41 4.18 -11.57 12.45
C SER A 41 4.22 -12.92 11.75
N SER A 42 3.13 -13.69 11.81
CA SER A 42 2.94 -14.87 10.97
C SER A 42 3.28 -14.51 9.51
N PRO A 43 3.82 -15.45 8.70
CA PRO A 43 4.01 -15.20 7.28
C PRO A 43 2.66 -14.78 6.71
N ALA A 44 2.59 -13.56 6.18
CA ALA A 44 1.37 -13.05 5.59
C ALA A 44 0.96 -14.03 4.48
N SER A 45 -0.23 -14.63 4.62
CA SER A 45 -0.80 -15.48 3.58
C SER A 45 -0.76 -14.71 2.25
N SER A 46 -0.38 -15.37 1.17
CA SER A 46 -0.32 -14.81 -0.18
C SER A 46 -1.25 -15.55 -1.13
N ARG A 47 -1.64 -14.88 -2.23
CA ARG A 47 -2.36 -15.46 -3.37
C ARG A 47 -1.53 -15.28 -4.63
N ILE A 48 -1.60 -16.25 -5.55
CA ILE A 48 -0.90 -16.16 -6.83
C ILE A 48 -1.79 -15.46 -7.85
N GLU A 49 -1.27 -14.40 -8.46
CA GLU A 49 -1.90 -13.73 -9.59
C GLU A 49 -1.03 -13.85 -10.84
N LYS A 50 -1.65 -13.69 -12.02
CA LYS A 50 -0.99 -13.77 -13.33
C LYS A 50 -1.36 -12.56 -14.18
N ASP A 51 -0.36 -11.94 -14.78
CA ASP A 51 -0.51 -10.94 -15.84
C ASP A 51 0.32 -11.33 -17.08
N LEU A 52 0.50 -10.37 -17.99
CA LEU A 52 1.29 -10.57 -19.21
C LEU A 52 2.77 -10.91 -18.94
N LEU A 53 3.33 -10.41 -17.82
CA LEU A 53 4.73 -10.58 -17.47
C LEU A 53 5.01 -11.85 -16.67
N GLY A 54 3.97 -12.59 -16.29
CA GLY A 54 4.07 -13.87 -15.58
C GLY A 54 3.24 -13.88 -14.31
N VAL A 55 3.74 -14.58 -13.30
CA VAL A 55 3.05 -14.76 -12.00
C VAL A 55 3.81 -14.06 -10.89
N LEU A 56 3.09 -13.59 -9.86
CA LEU A 56 3.65 -13.10 -8.60
C LEU A 56 2.74 -13.48 -7.43
N GLU A 57 3.33 -13.53 -6.24
CA GLU A 57 2.59 -13.64 -4.98
C GLU A 57 2.14 -12.25 -4.53
N VAL A 58 0.83 -12.06 -4.38
CA VAL A 58 0.21 -10.85 -3.84
C VAL A 58 -0.27 -11.15 -2.41
N PRO A 59 -0.09 -10.25 -1.42
CA PRO A 59 -0.61 -10.48 -0.08
C PRO A 59 -2.12 -10.80 -0.09
N ALA A 60 -2.56 -11.85 0.59
CA ALA A 60 -3.93 -12.35 0.53
C ALA A 60 -4.96 -11.32 1.00
N ASN A 61 -4.57 -10.44 1.93
CA ASN A 61 -5.40 -9.36 2.46
C ASN A 61 -5.42 -8.10 1.58
N ALA A 62 -4.50 -7.94 0.63
CA ALA A 62 -4.43 -6.76 -0.24
C ALA A 62 -5.57 -6.74 -1.25
N TYR A 63 -6.21 -5.59 -1.43
CA TYR A 63 -7.21 -5.38 -2.48
C TYR A 63 -6.58 -4.99 -3.82
N TYR A 64 -5.36 -4.46 -3.83
CA TYR A 64 -4.62 -4.31 -5.07
C TYR A 64 -4.15 -5.67 -5.62
N GLY A 65 -3.81 -5.72 -6.91
CA GLY A 65 -3.42 -6.94 -7.61
C GLY A 65 -1.97 -6.92 -8.08
N ILE A 66 -1.66 -7.82 -9.00
CA ILE A 66 -0.30 -8.04 -9.51
C ILE A 66 0.29 -6.82 -10.20
N GLN A 67 -0.48 -6.04 -10.97
CA GLN A 67 0.09 -4.90 -11.70
C GLN A 67 0.46 -3.76 -10.74
N THR A 68 -0.37 -3.54 -9.71
CA THR A 68 -0.01 -2.63 -8.62
C THR A 68 1.23 -3.09 -7.87
N LEU A 69 1.33 -4.39 -7.54
CA LEU A 69 2.51 -4.92 -6.87
C LEU A 69 3.78 -4.73 -7.72
N ARG A 70 3.69 -4.94 -9.03
CA ARG A 70 4.82 -4.64 -9.94
C ARG A 70 5.15 -3.16 -9.95
N ALA A 71 4.16 -2.28 -9.95
CA ALA A 71 4.38 -0.84 -9.89
C ALA A 71 5.06 -0.42 -8.59
N VAL A 72 4.64 -0.95 -7.45
CA VAL A 72 5.35 -0.77 -6.17
C VAL A 72 6.80 -1.22 -6.34
N ASN A 73 7.02 -2.45 -6.80
CA ASN A 73 8.38 -3.01 -7.00
C ASN A 73 9.26 -2.20 -7.96
N ASN A 74 8.66 -1.50 -8.94
CA ASN A 74 9.37 -0.70 -9.93
C ASN A 74 9.61 0.75 -9.46
N PHE A 75 8.72 1.29 -8.63
CA PHE A 75 8.68 2.70 -8.26
C PHE A 75 8.67 2.85 -6.73
N HIS A 76 9.87 2.93 -6.15
CA HIS A 76 10.07 3.28 -4.75
C HIS A 76 10.98 4.51 -4.69
N LEU A 77 10.44 5.66 -5.08
CA LEU A 77 11.26 6.85 -5.36
C LEU A 77 11.14 7.90 -4.27
N SER A 78 9.90 8.30 -3.94
CA SER A 78 9.63 9.37 -2.97
C SER A 78 9.22 8.81 -1.60
N GLY A 79 8.68 7.59 -1.56
CA GLY A 79 8.05 7.04 -0.36
C GLY A 79 6.69 7.68 -0.03
N VAL A 80 6.14 8.49 -0.94
CA VAL A 80 4.82 9.12 -0.82
C VAL A 80 3.82 8.34 -1.70
N PRO A 81 2.98 7.49 -1.11
CA PRO A 81 1.99 6.71 -1.86
C PRO A 81 0.80 7.57 -2.31
N LEU A 82 0.05 7.07 -3.30
CA LEU A 82 -1.21 7.66 -3.76
C LEU A 82 -2.23 7.86 -2.65
N SER A 83 -2.23 7.02 -1.61
CA SER A 83 -3.12 7.14 -0.44
C SER A 83 -3.00 8.48 0.29
N HIS A 84 -1.87 9.20 0.16
CA HIS A 84 -1.71 10.55 0.71
C HIS A 84 -2.47 11.63 -0.07
N TYR A 85 -3.04 11.28 -1.24
CA TYR A 85 -3.79 12.15 -2.12
C TYR A 85 -5.24 11.65 -2.28
N PRO A 86 -6.05 11.65 -1.21
CA PRO A 86 -7.38 11.03 -1.19
C PRO A 86 -8.34 11.62 -2.24
N LYS A 87 -8.17 12.90 -2.61
CA LYS A 87 -8.97 13.53 -3.67
C LYS A 87 -8.75 12.87 -5.04
N LEU A 88 -7.53 12.44 -5.35
CA LEU A 88 -7.23 11.75 -6.61
C LEU A 88 -7.85 10.35 -6.60
N VAL A 89 -7.77 9.63 -5.48
CA VAL A 89 -8.42 8.33 -5.31
C VAL A 89 -9.94 8.45 -5.49
N VAL A 90 -10.56 9.44 -4.86
CA VAL A 90 -12.00 9.72 -5.00
C VAL A 90 -12.35 10.07 -6.45
N ALA A 91 -11.57 10.91 -7.12
CA ALA A 91 -11.80 11.28 -8.51
C ALA A 91 -11.73 10.05 -9.44
N LEU A 92 -10.72 9.19 -9.29
CA LEU A 92 -10.62 7.95 -10.05
C LEU A 92 -11.83 7.03 -9.79
N ALA A 93 -12.28 6.89 -8.54
CA ALA A 93 -13.47 6.12 -8.23
C ALA A 93 -14.74 6.70 -8.90
N MET A 94 -14.88 8.03 -8.96
CA MET A 94 -15.99 8.68 -9.69
C MET A 94 -15.91 8.42 -11.19
N VAL A 95 -14.73 8.48 -11.80
CA VAL A 95 -14.52 8.16 -13.22
C VAL A 95 -14.87 6.70 -13.52
N LYS A 96 -14.49 5.77 -12.64
CA LYS A 96 -14.81 4.35 -12.78
C LYS A 96 -16.30 4.06 -12.60
N GLN A 97 -16.96 4.72 -11.64
CA GLN A 97 -18.42 4.68 -11.50
C GLN A 97 -19.12 5.14 -12.78
N ALA A 98 -18.75 6.31 -13.29
CA ALA A 98 -19.39 6.89 -14.47
C ALA A 98 -19.22 5.98 -15.71
N ALA A 99 -18.05 5.37 -15.88
CA ALA A 99 -17.81 4.41 -16.95
C ALA A 99 -18.63 3.12 -16.77
N ALA A 100 -18.75 2.60 -15.55
CA ALA A 100 -19.58 1.44 -15.27
C ALA A 100 -21.06 1.73 -15.57
N ASP A 101 -21.57 2.90 -15.17
CA ASP A 101 -22.93 3.35 -15.45
C ASP A 101 -23.20 3.45 -16.96
N ALA A 102 -22.29 4.07 -17.71
CA ALA A 102 -22.41 4.20 -19.16
C ALA A 102 -22.39 2.83 -19.86
N ASN A 103 -21.45 1.95 -19.48
CA ASN A 103 -21.37 0.60 -20.06
C ASN A 103 -22.58 -0.26 -19.71
N HIS A 104 -23.18 -0.09 -18.53
CA HIS A 104 -24.43 -0.74 -18.14
C HIS A 104 -25.61 -0.24 -18.98
N GLN A 105 -25.76 1.08 -19.14
CA GLN A 105 -26.81 1.68 -19.96
C GLN A 105 -26.73 1.25 -21.43
N LEU A 106 -25.52 1.03 -21.96
CA LEU A 106 -25.29 0.53 -23.32
C LEU A 106 -25.43 -1.00 -23.45
N GLY A 107 -25.67 -1.71 -22.34
CA GLY A 107 -25.83 -3.16 -22.31
C GLY A 107 -24.54 -3.98 -22.41
N HIS A 108 -23.37 -3.34 -22.23
CA HIS A 108 -22.07 -4.02 -22.24
C HIS A 108 -21.69 -4.61 -20.88
N LEU A 109 -22.19 -4.02 -19.80
CA LEU A 109 -21.98 -4.49 -18.42
C LEU A 109 -23.31 -5.00 -17.85
N ASN A 110 -23.33 -6.21 -17.29
CA ASN A 110 -24.55 -6.77 -16.70
C ASN A 110 -24.87 -6.18 -15.32
N ASP A 111 -26.13 -6.29 -14.90
CA ASP A 111 -26.65 -5.75 -13.62
C ASP A 111 -25.83 -6.18 -12.41
N LYS A 112 -25.43 -7.46 -12.34
CA LYS A 112 -24.70 -7.99 -11.18
C LYS A 112 -23.31 -7.36 -11.04
N LYS A 113 -22.57 -7.24 -12.15
CA LYS A 113 -21.25 -6.60 -12.17
C LYS A 113 -21.35 -5.09 -11.93
N HIS A 114 -22.33 -4.44 -12.58
CA HIS A 114 -22.59 -3.02 -12.41
C HIS A 114 -22.88 -2.66 -10.95
N ALA A 115 -23.79 -3.39 -10.29
CA ALA A 115 -24.11 -3.15 -8.89
C ALA A 115 -22.89 -3.34 -7.96
N ALA A 116 -22.08 -4.38 -8.21
CA ALA A 116 -20.89 -4.65 -7.42
C ALA A 116 -19.79 -3.59 -7.59
N ILE A 117 -19.54 -3.15 -8.83
CA ILE A 117 -18.61 -2.04 -9.12
C ILE A 117 -19.13 -0.75 -8.50
N SER A 118 -20.44 -0.52 -8.54
CA SER A 118 -21.04 0.69 -7.99
C SER A 118 -20.86 0.79 -6.47
N GLU A 119 -21.10 -0.31 -5.75
CA GLU A 119 -20.84 -0.35 -4.31
C GLU A 119 -19.35 -0.15 -4.00
N ALA A 120 -18.47 -0.79 -4.77
CA ALA A 120 -17.02 -0.62 -4.59
C ALA A 120 -16.58 0.85 -4.77
N CYS A 121 -17.07 1.53 -5.82
CA CYS A 121 -16.79 2.94 -6.04
C CYS A 121 -17.37 3.83 -4.93
N ALA A 122 -18.60 3.54 -4.47
CA ALA A 122 -19.22 4.27 -3.37
C ALA A 122 -18.40 4.18 -2.08
N ARG A 123 -17.84 3.01 -1.75
CA ARG A 123 -16.94 2.80 -0.60
C ARG A 123 -15.66 3.63 -0.72
N LEU A 124 -15.03 3.62 -1.88
CA LEU A 124 -13.84 4.45 -2.14
C LEU A 124 -14.14 5.95 -2.03
N ILE A 125 -15.30 6.40 -2.53
CA ILE A 125 -15.72 7.81 -2.44
C ILE A 125 -15.95 8.22 -0.99
N ARG A 126 -16.43 7.32 -0.12
CA ARG A 126 -16.61 7.55 1.33
C ARG A 126 -15.30 7.57 2.12
N GLY A 127 -14.17 7.17 1.52
CA GLY A 127 -12.87 7.12 2.18
C GLY A 127 -12.40 5.72 2.59
N ASP A 128 -13.20 4.69 2.33
CA ASP A 128 -12.80 3.31 2.65
C ASP A 128 -11.66 2.87 1.70
N PHE A 129 -10.75 2.03 2.19
CA PHE A 129 -9.68 1.37 1.41
C PHE A 129 -8.66 2.31 0.73
N HIS A 130 -8.55 3.58 1.13
CA HIS A 130 -7.55 4.48 0.57
C HIS A 130 -6.11 3.99 0.82
N ASP A 131 -5.90 3.23 1.90
CA ASP A 131 -4.63 2.56 2.22
C ASP A 131 -4.20 1.51 1.17
N GLN A 132 -5.11 1.07 0.31
CA GLN A 132 -4.85 0.11 -0.78
C GLN A 132 -4.30 0.79 -2.05
N PHE A 133 -4.16 2.11 -2.05
CA PHE A 133 -3.55 2.89 -3.11
C PHE A 133 -2.07 3.13 -2.79
N VAL A 134 -1.27 2.11 -3.06
CA VAL A 134 0.10 1.96 -2.55
C VAL A 134 1.19 2.38 -3.54
N VAL A 135 0.84 2.67 -4.80
CA VAL A 135 1.82 3.12 -5.80
C VAL A 135 2.39 4.47 -5.40
N ASP A 136 3.70 4.66 -5.59
CA ASP A 136 4.38 5.94 -5.39
C ASP A 136 3.79 7.01 -6.33
N MET A 137 3.58 8.22 -5.81
CA MET A 137 3.09 9.36 -6.59
C MET A 137 4.04 9.70 -7.74
N ILE A 138 5.34 9.48 -7.55
CA ILE A 138 6.35 9.57 -8.61
C ILE A 138 6.48 8.19 -9.24
N GLN A 139 5.78 7.99 -10.36
CA GLN A 139 5.79 6.74 -11.13
C GLN A 139 6.09 7.00 -12.60
N GLY A 140 6.67 6.00 -13.27
CA GLY A 140 6.72 5.96 -14.73
C GLY A 140 5.37 5.53 -15.33
N GLY A 141 5.23 5.63 -16.66
CA GLY A 141 4.07 5.06 -17.37
C GLY A 141 2.81 5.93 -17.41
N ALA A 142 2.95 7.25 -17.23
CA ALA A 142 1.90 8.26 -17.46
C ALA A 142 0.57 7.98 -16.74
N GLY A 143 0.63 7.46 -15.50
CA GLY A 143 -0.56 7.17 -14.68
C GLY A 143 -1.14 5.76 -14.86
N THR A 144 -0.51 4.90 -15.67
CA THR A 144 -1.03 3.54 -15.91
C THR A 144 -1.07 2.72 -14.63
N SER A 145 -0.05 2.84 -13.78
CA SER A 145 -0.03 2.13 -12.50
C SER A 145 -1.12 2.63 -11.56
N THR A 146 -1.37 3.95 -11.53
CA THR A 146 -2.49 4.52 -10.78
C THR A 146 -3.85 4.02 -11.28
N ASN A 147 -4.08 4.03 -12.60
CA ASN A 147 -5.31 3.54 -13.20
C ASN A 147 -5.52 2.04 -12.89
N MET A 148 -4.47 1.23 -13.02
CA MET A 148 -4.52 -0.19 -12.68
C MET A 148 -4.69 -0.47 -11.20
N ASN A 149 -4.12 0.36 -10.31
CA ASN A 149 -4.37 0.26 -8.87
C ASN A 149 -5.84 0.49 -8.56
N ALA A 150 -6.48 1.50 -9.18
CA ALA A 150 -7.92 1.69 -9.04
C ALA A 150 -8.71 0.48 -9.58
N ASN A 151 -8.37 -0.01 -10.77
CA ASN A 151 -9.05 -1.15 -11.39
C ASN A 151 -8.98 -2.42 -10.52
N GLU A 152 -7.80 -2.76 -10.00
CA GLU A 152 -7.60 -3.96 -9.18
C GLU A 152 -8.29 -3.84 -7.81
N VAL A 153 -8.19 -2.69 -7.15
CA VAL A 153 -8.87 -2.44 -5.86
C VAL A 153 -10.39 -2.52 -6.02
N ILE A 154 -10.96 -1.82 -7.00
CA ILE A 154 -12.40 -1.85 -7.28
C ILE A 154 -12.84 -3.29 -7.60
N ALA A 155 -12.08 -4.01 -8.43
CA ALA A 155 -12.42 -5.37 -8.79
C ALA A 155 -12.49 -6.29 -7.57
N ASN A 156 -11.52 -6.21 -6.67
CA ASN A 156 -11.48 -7.06 -5.48
C ASN A 156 -12.53 -6.68 -4.42
N ILE A 157 -12.88 -5.40 -4.26
CA ILE A 157 -14.01 -4.98 -3.40
C ILE A 157 -15.33 -5.50 -3.98
N ALA A 158 -15.49 -5.42 -5.31
CA ALA A 158 -16.67 -5.90 -6.00
C ALA A 158 -16.79 -7.44 -5.93
N LEU A 159 -15.69 -8.19 -6.09
CA LEU A 159 -15.65 -9.64 -5.90
C LEU A 159 -16.10 -10.05 -4.49
N GLU A 160 -15.59 -9.38 -3.46
CA GLU A 160 -16.00 -9.63 -2.07
C GLU A 160 -17.49 -9.39 -1.86
N THR A 161 -18.03 -8.30 -2.43
CA THR A 161 -19.47 -7.99 -2.40
C THR A 161 -20.31 -9.06 -3.11
N MET A 162 -19.76 -9.70 -4.15
CA MET A 162 -20.38 -10.78 -4.90
C MET A 162 -20.21 -12.16 -4.23
N GLY A 163 -19.50 -12.25 -3.10
CA GLY A 163 -19.23 -13.49 -2.37
C GLY A 163 -18.07 -14.32 -2.92
N PHE A 164 -17.16 -13.70 -3.69
CA PHE A 164 -15.98 -14.34 -4.27
C PHE A 164 -14.71 -13.91 -3.53
N GLU A 165 -13.65 -14.71 -3.67
CA GLU A 165 -12.34 -14.38 -3.12
C GLU A 165 -11.59 -13.35 -3.98
N LYS A 166 -10.67 -12.62 -3.34
CA LYS A 166 -9.79 -11.67 -4.04
C LYS A 166 -8.95 -12.41 -5.08
N GLY A 167 -8.85 -11.86 -6.29
CA GLY A 167 -8.13 -12.48 -7.40
C GLY A 167 -8.95 -13.46 -8.25
N GLU A 168 -10.22 -13.75 -7.91
CA GLU A 168 -11.10 -14.56 -8.76
C GLU A 168 -11.64 -13.80 -9.98
N TYR A 169 -10.73 -13.24 -10.79
CA TYR A 169 -11.04 -12.33 -11.91
C TYR A 169 -11.85 -12.96 -13.06
N LYS A 170 -12.14 -14.27 -13.01
CA LYS A 170 -13.12 -14.93 -13.88
C LYS A 170 -14.55 -14.40 -13.67
N HIS A 171 -14.84 -13.88 -12.47
CA HIS A 171 -16.16 -13.35 -12.10
C HIS A 171 -16.29 -11.85 -12.34
N LEU A 172 -15.21 -11.10 -12.12
CA LEU A 172 -15.12 -9.66 -12.38
C LEU A 172 -13.65 -9.27 -12.57
N HIS A 173 -13.31 -8.78 -13.77
CA HIS A 173 -11.94 -8.58 -14.20
C HIS A 173 -11.54 -7.09 -14.19
N PRO A 174 -10.36 -6.72 -13.68
CA PRO A 174 -9.93 -5.31 -13.60
C PRO A 174 -9.87 -4.63 -14.97
N ASN A 175 -9.35 -5.30 -16.00
CA ASN A 175 -9.32 -4.74 -17.36
C ASN A 175 -10.65 -4.85 -18.13
N ASN A 176 -11.29 -6.01 -18.15
CA ASN A 176 -12.43 -6.26 -19.04
C ASN A 176 -13.75 -5.70 -18.49
N ASP A 177 -13.88 -5.58 -17.17
CA ASP A 177 -15.10 -5.10 -16.53
C ASP A 177 -14.92 -3.70 -15.93
N VAL A 178 -13.91 -3.49 -15.08
CA VAL A 178 -13.71 -2.20 -14.39
C VAL A 178 -13.15 -1.12 -15.33
N ASN A 179 -12.24 -1.51 -16.23
CA ASN A 179 -11.63 -0.61 -17.23
C ASN A 179 -12.32 -0.71 -18.60
N MET A 180 -13.56 -1.22 -18.64
CA MET A 180 -14.31 -1.40 -19.90
C MET A 180 -14.49 -0.05 -20.61
N ALA A 181 -14.17 -0.02 -21.90
CA ALA A 181 -14.26 1.17 -22.76
C ALA A 181 -13.42 2.38 -22.29
N GLN A 182 -12.39 2.15 -21.48
CA GLN A 182 -11.46 3.16 -21.01
C GLN A 182 -10.01 2.82 -21.37
N SER A 183 -9.17 3.83 -21.41
CA SER A 183 -7.71 3.70 -21.32
C SER A 183 -7.18 4.53 -20.16
N THR A 184 -5.89 4.40 -19.85
CA THR A 184 -5.25 5.31 -18.89
C THR A 184 -5.27 6.76 -19.41
N ASN A 185 -5.16 6.95 -20.72
CA ASN A 185 -4.92 8.26 -21.35
C ASN A 185 -6.16 9.17 -21.32
N ASP A 186 -7.33 8.62 -21.01
CA ASP A 186 -8.59 9.32 -20.77
C ASP A 186 -9.00 9.23 -19.29
N ALA A 187 -8.91 8.05 -18.67
CA ALA A 187 -9.36 7.87 -17.29
C ALA A 187 -8.50 8.61 -16.25
N TYR A 188 -7.18 8.71 -16.45
CA TYR A 188 -6.27 9.38 -15.51
C TYR A 188 -6.30 10.91 -15.57
N PRO A 189 -6.35 11.57 -16.75
CA PRO A 189 -6.41 13.03 -16.82
C PRO A 189 -7.80 13.64 -16.60
N THR A 190 -8.88 12.84 -16.59
CA THR A 190 -10.25 13.30 -16.28
C THR A 190 -10.41 13.59 -14.78
#